data_AF-A0A8H4V0C9-F1
#
_entry.id   AF-A0A8H4V0C9-F1
#
_cell.length_a   1.000
_cell.length_b   1.000
_cell.length_c   1.000
_cell.angle_alpha   90.00
_cell.angle_beta   90.00
_cell.angle_gamma   90.00
#
_symmetry.space_group_name_H-M   'P 1'
#
loop_
_entity.id
_entity.type
_entity.pdbx_description
1 polymer ?
#
loop_
_entity_poly.entity_id
_entity_poly.type
_entity_poly.pdbx_seq_one_letter_code
_entity_poly.pdbx_strand_id
1 'polypeptide(L)'
;GRPLANLYFASWSHQVILLAVNLANWLKVGQYTKIPPRVMFITQVYGTLLGAGLNYAVMTTIVSNQREILLDPIGNNIWSGSYVQSLNSNAITWALAKEMYGVHGRYLIVPLGLVIGLAFPALHWGVIKVFPRVAKWEINTAVILTYAGLIYYGNTSWIWSSIVVGIFSQVWLRRRLPRIYNKYNYLIGAALDGGSQLIIFILSFAVFGASGNEVPFPTWWGNPSGNPDHCL
;
A
#
# COMPACT_ATOMS: atom_id res chain seq x y z
N GLY A 1 7.91 16.49 20.47
CA GLY A 1 8.17 17.83 19.91
C GLY A 1 9.26 17.96 18.84
N ARG A 2 9.97 16.88 18.44
CA ARG A 2 10.92 16.92 17.29
C ARG A 2 10.49 15.91 16.22
N PRO A 3 9.72 16.32 15.18
CA PRO A 3 9.15 15.39 14.20
C PRO A 3 10.20 14.72 13.32
N LEU A 4 11.30 15.41 12.97
CA LEU A 4 12.44 14.83 12.26
C LEU A 4 13.09 13.68 13.04
N ALA A 5 13.33 13.85 14.33
CA ALA A 5 13.88 12.79 15.17
C ALA A 5 12.93 11.59 15.26
N ASN A 6 11.61 11.83 15.29
CA ASN A 6 10.61 10.77 15.26
C ASN A 6 10.59 10.02 13.92
N LEU A 7 10.74 10.73 12.78
CA LEU A 7 10.89 10.11 11.46
C LEU A 7 12.12 9.22 11.39
N TYR A 8 13.27 9.69 11.87
CA TYR A 8 14.47 8.84 11.93
C TYR A 8 14.24 7.63 12.82
N PHE A 9 13.69 7.81 14.03
CA PHE A 9 13.37 6.69 14.92
C PHE A 9 12.43 5.68 14.25
N ALA A 10 11.35 6.12 13.60
CA ALA A 10 10.41 5.26 12.91
C ALA A 10 11.06 4.53 11.72
N SER A 11 11.91 5.20 10.95
CA SER A 11 12.67 4.56 9.86
C SER A 11 13.59 3.46 10.38
N TRP A 12 14.35 3.72 11.44
CA TRP A 12 15.30 2.76 11.99
C TRP A 12 14.62 1.61 12.76
N SER A 13 13.53 1.88 13.47
CA SER A 13 12.84 0.87 14.28
C SER A 13 11.80 0.09 13.47
N HIS A 14 10.93 0.77 12.73
CA HIS A 14 9.80 0.13 12.08
C HIS A 14 10.14 -0.35 10.67
N GLN A 15 10.73 0.51 9.83
CA GLN A 15 10.97 0.18 8.44
C GLN A 15 12.04 -0.90 8.27
N VAL A 16 13.09 -0.89 9.09
CA VAL A 16 14.12 -1.94 9.10
C VAL A 16 13.51 -3.30 9.47
N ILE A 17 12.65 -3.34 10.49
CA ILE A 17 11.98 -4.58 10.91
C ILE A 17 11.03 -5.07 9.81
N LEU A 18 10.23 -4.18 9.21
CA LEU A 18 9.34 -4.54 8.11
C LEU A 18 10.12 -5.10 6.91
N LEU A 19 11.23 -4.48 6.55
CA LEU A 19 12.11 -4.98 5.49
C LEU A 19 12.65 -6.38 5.83
N ALA A 20 13.12 -6.59 7.07
CA ALA A 20 13.62 -7.88 7.52
C ALA A 20 12.54 -8.98 7.48
N VAL A 21 11.31 -8.66 7.92
CA VAL A 21 10.16 -9.58 7.86
C VAL A 21 9.80 -9.92 6.42
N ASN A 22 9.78 -8.93 5.52
CA ASN A 22 9.54 -9.17 4.10
C ASN A 22 10.62 -10.06 3.47
N LEU A 23 11.89 -9.78 3.73
CA LEU A 23 13.01 -10.61 3.26
C LEU A 23 12.91 -12.05 3.77
N ALA A 24 12.52 -12.25 5.02
CA ALA A 24 12.29 -13.57 5.58
C ALA A 24 11.12 -14.31 4.91
N ASN A 25 10.01 -13.60 4.60
CA ASN A 25 8.90 -14.18 3.84
C ASN A 25 9.36 -14.64 2.44
N TRP A 26 10.15 -13.83 1.74
CA TRP A 26 10.71 -14.20 0.44
C TRP A 26 11.69 -15.38 0.54
N LEU A 27 12.48 -15.46 1.61
CA LEU A 27 13.38 -16.59 1.83
C LEU A 27 12.59 -17.90 2.03
N LYS A 28 11.47 -17.83 2.76
CA LYS A 28 10.54 -18.96 2.94
C LYS A 28 9.94 -19.43 1.61
N VAL A 29 9.55 -18.49 0.74
CA VAL A 29 9.11 -18.84 -0.62
C VAL A 29 10.24 -19.48 -1.43
N GLY A 30 11.47 -18.97 -1.32
CA GLY A 30 12.65 -19.56 -1.95
C GLY A 30 12.93 -21.01 -1.51
N GLN A 31 12.66 -21.34 -0.24
CA GLN A 31 12.74 -22.71 0.24
C GLN A 31 11.69 -23.61 -0.41
N TYR A 32 10.45 -23.12 -0.59
CA TYR A 32 9.39 -23.88 -1.27
C TYR A 32 9.70 -24.13 -2.74
N THR A 33 10.40 -23.21 -3.41
CA THR A 33 10.82 -23.36 -4.81
C THR A 33 12.17 -24.10 -4.96
N LYS A 34 12.74 -24.61 -3.86
CA LYS A 34 14.00 -25.36 -3.81
C LYS A 34 15.22 -24.57 -4.32
N ILE A 35 15.22 -23.25 -4.20
CA ILE A 35 16.37 -22.42 -4.58
C ILE A 35 17.42 -22.46 -3.45
N PRO A 36 18.73 -22.60 -3.75
CA PRO A 36 19.77 -22.58 -2.74
C PRO A 36 19.72 -21.29 -1.88
N PRO A 37 19.76 -21.41 -0.53
CA PRO A 37 19.51 -20.27 0.36
C PRO A 37 20.57 -19.17 0.25
N ARG A 38 21.83 -19.55 -0.05
CA ARG A 38 22.93 -18.58 -0.24
C ARG A 38 22.71 -17.70 -1.47
N VAL A 39 22.23 -18.29 -2.56
CA VAL A 39 21.94 -17.56 -3.80
C VAL A 39 20.76 -16.62 -3.58
N MET A 40 19.68 -17.11 -2.94
CA MET A 40 18.53 -16.28 -2.58
C MET A 40 18.92 -15.07 -1.75
N PHE A 41 19.73 -15.26 -0.71
CA PHE A 41 20.17 -14.17 0.16
C PHE A 41 20.98 -13.12 -0.61
N ILE A 42 21.94 -13.53 -1.42
CA ILE A 42 22.76 -12.60 -2.22
C ILE A 42 21.89 -11.83 -3.21
N THR A 43 20.97 -12.49 -3.92
CA THR A 43 20.07 -11.83 -4.86
C THR A 43 19.15 -10.82 -4.17
N GLN A 44 18.64 -11.14 -2.98
CA GLN A 44 17.82 -10.22 -2.18
C GLN A 44 18.59 -8.99 -1.72
N VAL A 45 19.82 -9.17 -1.21
CA VAL A 45 20.68 -8.06 -0.78
C VAL A 45 21.06 -7.18 -1.97
N TYR A 46 21.43 -7.78 -3.09
CA TYR A 46 21.75 -7.05 -4.31
C TYR A 46 20.55 -6.25 -4.82
N GLY A 47 19.38 -6.89 -4.93
CA GLY A 47 18.16 -6.25 -5.42
C GLY A 47 17.69 -5.10 -4.52
N THR A 48 17.81 -5.25 -3.20
CA THR A 48 17.44 -4.18 -2.25
C THR A 48 18.40 -3.00 -2.30
N LEU A 49 19.71 -3.22 -2.42
CA LEU A 49 20.69 -2.15 -2.55
C LEU A 49 20.54 -1.39 -3.88
N LEU A 50 20.38 -2.11 -4.99
CA LEU A 50 20.15 -1.51 -6.30
C LEU A 50 18.82 -0.73 -6.32
N GLY A 51 17.75 -1.32 -5.77
CA GLY A 51 16.45 -0.68 -5.65
C GLY A 51 16.50 0.59 -4.80
N ALA A 52 17.24 0.58 -3.69
CA ALA A 52 17.44 1.76 -2.84
C ALA A 52 18.17 2.89 -3.57
N GLY A 53 19.23 2.57 -4.33
CA GLY A 53 19.96 3.55 -5.13
C GLY A 53 19.11 4.17 -6.22
N LEU A 54 18.36 3.36 -6.98
CA LEU A 54 17.46 3.84 -8.02
C LEU A 54 16.31 4.68 -7.43
N ASN A 55 15.68 4.23 -6.35
CA ASN A 55 14.62 5.00 -5.69
C ASN A 55 15.13 6.38 -5.25
N TYR A 56 16.33 6.44 -4.66
CA TYR A 56 16.95 7.69 -4.26
C TYR A 56 17.17 8.62 -5.46
N ALA A 57 17.77 8.13 -6.54
CA ALA A 57 18.03 8.93 -7.74
C ALA A 57 16.73 9.48 -8.36
N VAL A 58 15.71 8.62 -8.50
CA VAL A 58 14.39 8.99 -9.02
C VAL A 58 13.73 10.04 -8.13
N MET A 59 13.72 9.81 -6.82
CA MET A 59 13.15 10.74 -5.84
C MET A 59 13.84 12.11 -5.88
N THR A 60 15.19 12.14 -5.93
CA THR A 60 15.93 13.40 -6.03
C THR A 60 15.63 14.17 -7.32
N THR A 61 15.44 13.45 -8.43
CA THR A 61 15.10 14.07 -9.72
C THR A 61 13.70 14.66 -9.70
N ILE A 62 12.72 13.92 -9.18
CA ILE A 62 11.33 14.39 -9.05
C ILE A 62 11.26 15.60 -8.11
N VAL A 63 11.91 15.54 -6.94
CA VAL A 63 11.90 16.66 -5.99
C VAL A 63 12.58 17.90 -6.55
N SER A 64 13.62 17.74 -7.38
CA SER A 64 14.33 18.88 -7.98
C SER A 64 13.52 19.54 -9.09
N ASN A 65 12.81 18.75 -9.91
CA ASN A 65 12.06 19.24 -11.07
C ASN A 65 10.62 19.67 -10.74
N GLN A 66 9.99 19.07 -9.73
CA GLN A 66 8.56 19.26 -9.40
C GLN A 66 8.35 19.84 -7.99
N ARG A 67 9.34 20.57 -7.45
CA ARG A 67 9.32 21.07 -6.07
C ARG A 67 8.10 21.93 -5.75
N GLU A 68 7.71 22.81 -6.67
CA GLU A 68 6.60 23.75 -6.45
C GLU A 68 5.25 23.03 -6.37
N ILE A 69 5.01 22.05 -7.26
CA ILE A 69 3.78 21.24 -7.26
C ILE A 69 3.72 20.28 -6.05
N LEU A 70 4.86 19.79 -5.57
CA LEU A 70 4.93 18.95 -4.38
C LEU A 70 4.69 19.71 -3.06
N LEU A 71 4.83 21.04 -3.06
CA LEU A 71 4.55 21.90 -1.90
C LEU A 71 3.09 22.36 -1.84
N ASP A 72 2.36 22.26 -2.95
CA ASP A 72 0.93 22.57 -3.00
C ASP A 72 0.12 21.47 -2.29
N PRO A 73 -0.76 21.80 -1.31
CA PRO A 73 -1.64 20.84 -0.65
C PRO A 73 -2.61 20.11 -1.61
N ILE A 74 -2.92 20.72 -2.75
CA ILE A 74 -3.81 20.17 -3.77
C ILE A 74 -2.98 19.33 -4.77
N GLY A 75 -1.75 19.75 -5.05
CA GLY A 75 -0.89 19.15 -6.07
C GLY A 75 -1.50 19.27 -7.47
N ASN A 76 -1.02 18.45 -8.40
CA ASN A 76 -1.62 18.28 -9.72
C ASN A 76 -2.15 16.84 -9.84
N ASN A 77 -2.99 16.53 -10.84
CA ASN A 77 -3.59 15.19 -11.04
C ASN A 77 -2.57 14.03 -11.13
N ILE A 78 -1.30 14.36 -11.31
CA ILE A 78 -0.20 13.45 -11.60
C ILE A 78 0.81 13.41 -10.43
N TRP A 79 1.12 14.55 -9.83
CA TRP A 79 2.07 14.68 -8.72
C TRP A 79 1.37 15.30 -7.53
N SER A 80 1.34 14.57 -6.42
CA SER A 80 0.82 15.06 -5.16
C SER A 80 1.84 14.87 -4.05
N GLY A 81 2.08 15.93 -3.28
CA GLY A 81 2.85 15.87 -2.04
C GLY A 81 2.17 15.06 -0.93
N SER A 82 0.95 14.55 -1.15
CA SER A 82 0.12 13.86 -0.16
C SER A 82 0.84 12.71 0.56
N TYR A 83 1.67 11.92 -0.14
CA TYR A 83 2.44 10.85 0.52
C TYR A 83 3.46 11.41 1.53
N VAL A 84 4.23 12.43 1.13
CA VAL A 84 5.24 13.08 1.99
C VAL A 84 4.56 13.85 3.14
N GLN A 85 3.43 14.50 2.86
CA GLN A 85 2.62 15.21 3.84
C GLN A 85 1.97 14.24 4.85
N SER A 86 1.54 13.06 4.40
CA SER A 86 1.03 11.98 5.26
C SER A 86 2.12 11.45 6.18
N LEU A 87 3.34 11.23 5.67
CA LEU A 87 4.48 10.84 6.50
C LEU A 87 4.80 11.90 7.56
N ASN A 88 4.81 13.17 7.18
CA ASN A 88 5.04 14.28 8.11
C ASN A 88 3.92 14.37 9.16
N SER A 89 2.66 14.29 8.73
CA SER A 89 1.50 14.29 9.63
C SER A 89 1.58 13.14 10.63
N ASN A 90 1.85 11.91 10.17
CA ASN A 90 2.05 10.76 11.05
C ASN A 90 3.18 11.00 12.06
N ALA A 91 4.31 11.56 11.63
CA ALA A 91 5.41 11.85 12.52
C ALA A 91 5.09 12.92 13.57
N ILE A 92 4.33 13.96 13.20
CA ILE A 92 3.88 15.01 14.11
C ILE A 92 2.89 14.43 15.13
N THR A 93 1.89 13.67 14.68
CA THR A 93 0.86 13.08 15.54
C THR A 93 1.47 12.18 16.61
N TRP A 94 2.44 11.33 16.24
CA TRP A 94 3.17 10.50 17.20
C TRP A 94 4.15 11.30 18.07
N ALA A 95 4.74 12.39 17.57
CA ALA A 95 5.60 13.27 18.36
C ALA A 95 4.81 14.12 19.38
N LEU A 96 3.49 14.26 19.21
CA LEU A 96 2.52 14.86 20.13
C LEU A 96 1.57 13.81 20.74
N ALA A 97 1.96 12.53 20.76
CA ALA A 97 1.08 11.43 21.18
C ALA A 97 0.44 11.64 22.57
N LYS A 98 1.14 12.29 23.51
CA LYS A 98 0.58 12.58 24.85
C LYS A 98 -0.61 13.54 24.80
N GLU A 99 -0.57 14.54 23.92
CA GLU A 99 -1.63 15.55 23.77
C GLU A 99 -2.74 15.07 22.82
N MET A 100 -2.40 14.27 21.80
CA MET A 100 -3.37 13.80 20.81
C MET A 100 -4.09 12.52 21.23
N TYR A 101 -3.38 11.57 21.84
CA TYR A 101 -3.87 10.24 22.21
C TYR A 101 -3.99 10.04 23.74
N GLY A 102 -3.67 11.05 24.54
CA GLY A 102 -3.85 11.02 25.99
C GLY A 102 -5.32 11.02 26.42
N VAL A 103 -5.57 10.86 27.73
CA VAL A 103 -6.92 10.75 28.31
C VAL A 103 -7.81 11.98 28.06
N HIS A 104 -7.21 13.14 27.81
CA HIS A 104 -7.91 14.38 27.45
C HIS A 104 -7.73 14.78 25.97
N GLY A 105 -7.10 13.93 25.17
CA GLY A 105 -6.82 14.20 23.76
C GLY A 105 -8.01 13.89 22.86
N ARG A 106 -8.13 14.62 21.74
CA ARG A 106 -9.23 14.49 20.78
C ARG A 106 -9.30 13.12 20.09
N TYR A 107 -8.20 12.34 20.09
CA TYR A 107 -8.08 11.06 19.39
C TYR A 107 -7.86 9.85 20.33
N LEU A 108 -8.41 9.89 21.54
CA LEU A 108 -8.37 8.79 22.50
C LEU A 108 -8.91 7.46 21.94
N ILE A 109 -9.83 7.53 20.97
CA ILE A 109 -10.37 6.37 20.27
C ILE A 109 -9.30 5.55 19.52
N VAL A 110 -8.18 6.17 19.11
CA VAL A 110 -7.15 5.51 18.28
C VAL A 110 -6.41 4.42 19.08
N PRO A 111 -5.87 4.68 20.28
CA PRO A 111 -5.37 3.63 21.17
C PRO A 111 -6.45 2.61 21.56
N LEU A 112 -7.68 3.07 21.81
CA LEU A 112 -8.81 2.16 22.09
C LEU A 112 -9.17 1.28 20.88
N GLY A 113 -8.77 1.66 19.66
CA GLY A 113 -8.92 0.85 18.46
C GLY A 113 -8.26 -0.52 18.58
N LEU A 114 -7.15 -0.65 19.32
CA LEU A 114 -6.54 -1.94 19.63
C LEU A 114 -7.45 -2.82 20.50
N VAL A 115 -8.09 -2.21 21.51
CA VAL A 115 -9.01 -2.91 22.41
C VAL A 115 -10.30 -3.28 21.68
N ILE A 116 -10.83 -2.37 20.88
CA ILE A 116 -12.01 -2.60 20.03
C ILE A 116 -11.69 -3.72 19.02
N GLY A 117 -10.54 -3.65 18.35
CA GLY A 117 -10.07 -4.65 17.42
C GLY A 117 -9.89 -6.04 18.05
N LEU A 118 -9.51 -6.12 19.33
CA LEU A 118 -9.43 -7.39 20.08
C LEU A 118 -10.82 -7.87 20.54
N ALA A 119 -11.72 -6.95 20.88
CA ALA A 119 -13.08 -7.27 21.31
C ALA A 119 -13.89 -7.92 20.19
N PHE A 120 -13.75 -7.49 18.93
CA PHE A 120 -14.54 -8.04 17.81
C PHE A 120 -14.32 -9.55 17.55
N PRO A 121 -13.08 -10.07 17.44
CA PRO A 121 -12.83 -11.51 17.34
C PRO A 121 -13.32 -12.29 18.57
N ALA A 122 -13.20 -11.70 19.78
CA ALA A 122 -13.68 -12.33 21.00
C ALA A 122 -15.22 -12.41 21.03
N LEU A 123 -15.91 -11.36 20.57
CA LEU A 123 -17.37 -11.36 20.38
C LEU A 123 -17.80 -12.39 19.33
N HIS A 124 -17.08 -12.46 18.20
CA HIS A 124 -17.36 -13.47 17.17
C HIS A 124 -17.20 -14.90 17.71
N TRP A 125 -16.17 -15.15 18.53
CA TRP A 125 -16.00 -16.44 19.22
C TRP A 125 -17.16 -16.73 20.19
N GLY A 126 -17.62 -15.73 20.94
CA GLY A 126 -18.80 -15.84 21.81
C GLY A 126 -20.07 -16.18 21.04
N VAL A 127 -20.30 -15.54 19.90
CA VAL A 127 -21.46 -15.80 19.02
C VAL A 127 -21.42 -17.22 18.45
N ILE A 128 -20.25 -17.74 18.08
CA ILE A 128 -20.08 -19.14 17.63
C ILE A 128 -20.48 -20.12 18.74
N LYS A 129 -20.17 -19.83 20.00
CA LYS A 129 -20.55 -20.68 21.14
C LYS A 129 -22.05 -20.70 21.41
N VAL A 130 -22.74 -19.57 21.24
CA VAL A 130 -24.19 -19.46 21.49
C VAL A 130 -25.01 -19.96 20.30
N PHE A 131 -24.53 -19.71 19.08
CA PHE A 131 -25.22 -20.08 17.84
C PHE A 131 -24.31 -20.93 16.93
N PRO A 132 -24.31 -22.27 17.08
CA PRO A 132 -23.44 -23.15 16.30
C PRO A 132 -23.78 -23.18 14.79
N ARG A 133 -24.93 -22.63 14.37
CA ARG A 133 -25.25 -22.42 12.95
C ARG A 133 -24.35 -21.39 12.27
N VAL A 134 -23.89 -20.37 13.00
CA VAL A 134 -23.04 -19.29 12.45
C VAL A 134 -21.60 -19.78 12.25
N ALA A 135 -21.19 -20.83 12.96
CA ALA A 135 -19.90 -21.49 12.75
C ALA A 135 -19.74 -22.10 11.35
N LYS A 136 -20.84 -22.38 10.64
CA LYS A 136 -20.82 -22.89 9.27
C LYS A 136 -20.52 -21.81 8.24
N TRP A 137 -20.60 -20.53 8.61
CA TRP A 137 -20.19 -19.44 7.74
C TRP A 137 -18.70 -19.22 7.96
N GLU A 138 -17.87 -19.51 6.96
CA GLU A 138 -16.40 -19.34 6.98
C GLU A 138 -16.01 -17.84 6.95
N ILE A 139 -16.58 -17.05 7.85
CA ILE A 139 -16.37 -15.61 7.94
C ILE A 139 -15.21 -15.37 8.90
N ASN A 140 -14.11 -14.87 8.37
CA ASN A 140 -12.99 -14.40 9.19
C ASN A 140 -13.16 -12.91 9.50
N THR A 141 -13.85 -12.62 10.61
CA THR A 141 -14.08 -11.26 11.11
C THR A 141 -12.79 -10.49 11.36
N ALA A 142 -11.69 -11.15 11.75
CA ALA A 142 -10.40 -10.49 11.95
C ALA A 142 -9.79 -9.98 10.64
N VAL A 143 -9.94 -10.72 9.55
CA VAL A 143 -9.49 -10.29 8.21
C VAL A 143 -10.33 -9.11 7.74
N ILE A 144 -11.66 -9.18 7.89
CA ILE A 144 -12.57 -8.10 7.50
C ILE A 144 -12.25 -6.81 8.26
N LEU A 145 -12.04 -6.88 9.58
CA LEU A 145 -11.66 -5.70 10.37
C LEU A 145 -10.31 -5.14 9.96
N THR A 146 -9.33 -5.99 9.68
CA THR A 146 -8.00 -5.56 9.23
C THR A 146 -8.11 -4.78 7.92
N TYR A 147 -8.85 -5.29 6.94
CA TYR A 147 -9.07 -4.57 5.68
C TYR A 147 -9.89 -3.29 5.86
N ALA A 148 -10.91 -3.29 6.72
CA ALA A 148 -11.67 -2.07 7.03
C ALA A 148 -10.80 -0.99 7.70
N GLY A 149 -9.88 -1.39 8.58
CA GLY A 149 -8.95 -0.50 9.26
C GLY A 149 -7.78 -0.01 8.42
N LEU A 150 -7.48 -0.65 7.27
CA LEU A 150 -6.43 -0.21 6.34
C LEU A 150 -6.93 0.82 5.32
N ILE A 151 -8.24 0.87 5.07
CA ILE A 151 -8.85 1.66 3.98
C ILE A 151 -9.58 2.89 4.55
N TYR A 152 -8.88 3.68 5.38
CA TYR A 152 -9.45 4.92 5.94
C TYR A 152 -8.96 6.19 5.25
N TYR A 153 -8.01 6.08 4.30
CA TYR A 153 -7.38 7.23 3.66
C TYR A 153 -6.98 6.94 2.21
N GLY A 154 -7.12 7.94 1.35
CA GLY A 154 -6.59 7.94 -0.02
C GLY A 154 -7.64 7.76 -1.13
N ASN A 155 -7.15 7.79 -2.37
CA ASN A 155 -7.95 7.54 -3.55
C ASN A 155 -8.52 6.10 -3.49
N THR A 156 -9.85 5.98 -3.47
CA THR A 156 -10.57 4.70 -3.29
C THR A 156 -10.83 4.01 -4.65
N SER A 157 -10.54 4.68 -5.76
CA SER A 157 -10.88 4.25 -7.12
C SER A 157 -10.21 2.93 -7.54
N TRP A 158 -9.09 2.55 -6.90
CA TRP A 158 -8.43 1.27 -7.17
C TRP A 158 -9.19 0.06 -6.60
N ILE A 159 -10.01 0.22 -5.55
CA ILE A 159 -10.71 -0.89 -4.88
C ILE A 159 -11.70 -1.53 -5.83
N TRP A 160 -12.49 -0.72 -6.54
CA TRP A 160 -13.44 -1.22 -7.53
C TRP A 160 -12.74 -1.99 -8.64
N SER A 161 -11.62 -1.46 -9.14
CA SER A 161 -10.79 -2.15 -10.14
C SER A 161 -10.25 -3.48 -9.61
N SER A 162 -9.78 -3.54 -8.36
CA SER A 162 -9.33 -4.78 -7.71
C SER A 162 -10.44 -5.80 -7.52
N ILE A 163 -11.66 -5.35 -7.15
CA ILE A 163 -12.83 -6.22 -7.02
C ILE A 163 -13.21 -6.81 -8.38
N VAL A 164 -13.24 -5.98 -9.44
CA VAL A 164 -13.56 -6.45 -10.80
C VAL A 164 -12.56 -7.49 -11.27
N VAL A 165 -11.25 -7.23 -11.11
CA VAL A 165 -10.19 -8.18 -11.47
C VAL A 165 -10.29 -9.45 -10.60
N GLY A 166 -10.60 -9.31 -9.32
CA GLY A 166 -10.82 -10.42 -8.40
C GLY A 166 -11.99 -11.31 -8.80
N ILE A 167 -13.14 -10.72 -9.17
CA ILE A 167 -14.31 -11.45 -9.67
C ILE A 167 -13.97 -12.14 -10.99
N PHE A 168 -13.29 -11.45 -11.91
CA PHE A 168 -12.89 -12.03 -13.19
C PHE A 168 -11.96 -13.24 -13.00
N SER A 169 -10.92 -13.11 -12.19
CA SER A 169 -9.97 -14.21 -11.93
C SER A 169 -10.62 -15.34 -11.12
N GLN A 170 -11.29 -15.03 -10.01
CA GLN A 170 -11.76 -16.06 -9.07
C GLN A 170 -13.11 -16.67 -9.43
N VAL A 171 -14.02 -15.91 -10.07
CA VAL A 171 -15.36 -16.41 -10.43
C VAL A 171 -15.39 -16.88 -11.88
N TRP A 172 -14.89 -16.09 -12.83
CA TRP A 172 -14.99 -16.45 -14.23
C TRP A 172 -13.87 -17.42 -14.66
N LEU A 173 -12.61 -17.05 -14.47
CA LEU A 173 -11.46 -17.84 -14.93
C LEU A 173 -11.38 -19.19 -14.20
N ARG A 174 -11.61 -19.21 -12.88
CA ARG A 174 -11.63 -20.45 -12.10
C ARG A 174 -12.77 -21.40 -12.47
N ARG A 175 -13.98 -20.89 -12.76
CA ARG A 175 -15.15 -21.75 -13.09
C ARG A 175 -15.15 -22.24 -14.53
N ARG A 176 -14.75 -21.39 -15.50
CA ARG A 176 -14.79 -21.77 -16.93
C ARG A 176 -13.51 -22.45 -17.42
N LEU A 177 -12.34 -22.08 -16.91
CA LEU A 177 -11.04 -22.55 -17.44
C LEU A 177 -10.07 -22.95 -16.30
N PRO A 178 -10.40 -23.98 -15.50
CA PRO A 178 -9.62 -24.35 -14.32
C PRO A 178 -8.17 -24.78 -14.63
N ARG A 179 -7.94 -25.36 -15.82
CA ARG A 179 -6.59 -25.74 -16.28
C ARG A 179 -5.69 -24.53 -16.50
N ILE A 180 -6.24 -23.44 -17.06
CA ILE A 180 -5.49 -22.20 -17.29
C ILE A 180 -5.28 -21.46 -15.97
N TYR A 181 -6.31 -21.42 -15.12
CA TYR A 181 -6.22 -20.80 -13.80
C TYR A 181 -5.08 -21.40 -12.96
N ASN A 182 -5.02 -22.72 -12.82
CA ASN A 182 -4.00 -23.36 -11.99
C ASN A 182 -2.58 -23.19 -12.55
N LYS A 183 -2.43 -23.08 -13.87
CA LYS A 183 -1.11 -23.02 -14.52
C LYS A 183 -0.59 -21.59 -14.68
N TYR A 184 -1.46 -20.62 -14.95
CA TYR A 184 -1.06 -19.28 -15.41
C TYR A 184 -1.55 -18.14 -14.52
N ASN A 185 -2.47 -18.35 -13.57
CA ASN A 185 -3.03 -17.23 -12.81
C ASN A 185 -1.95 -16.46 -12.02
N TYR A 186 -0.99 -17.16 -11.43
CA TYR A 186 0.15 -16.51 -10.76
C TYR A 186 1.06 -15.77 -11.73
N LEU A 187 1.29 -16.32 -12.93
CA LEU A 187 2.12 -15.68 -13.95
C LEU A 187 1.47 -14.43 -14.52
N ILE A 188 0.16 -14.49 -14.79
CA ILE A 188 -0.64 -13.34 -15.26
C ILE A 188 -0.68 -12.25 -14.19
N GLY A 189 -0.86 -12.63 -12.91
CA GLY A 189 -0.78 -11.69 -11.80
C GLY A 189 0.57 -10.99 -11.70
N ALA A 190 1.66 -11.77 -11.76
CA ALA A 190 3.02 -11.22 -11.75
C ALA A 190 3.31 -10.32 -12.96
N ALA A 191 2.81 -10.69 -14.14
CA ALA A 191 2.98 -9.90 -15.36
C ALA A 191 2.17 -8.59 -15.32
N LEU A 192 0.96 -8.61 -14.76
CA LEU A 192 0.12 -7.42 -14.63
C LEU A 192 0.72 -6.44 -13.61
N ASP A 193 1.21 -6.94 -12.47
CA ASP A 193 1.91 -6.12 -11.47
C ASP A 193 3.19 -5.51 -12.06
N GLY A 194 4.09 -6.32 -12.62
CA GLY A 194 5.33 -5.84 -13.22
C GLY A 194 5.10 -4.91 -14.42
N GLY A 195 4.13 -5.21 -15.28
CA GLY A 195 3.76 -4.38 -16.42
C GLY A 195 3.20 -3.03 -15.99
N SER A 196 2.36 -2.99 -14.94
CA SER A 196 1.83 -1.74 -14.41
C SER A 196 2.94 -0.85 -13.84
N GLN A 197 3.88 -1.41 -13.07
CA GLN A 197 5.01 -0.68 -12.51
C GLN A 197 5.93 -0.12 -13.61
N LEU A 198 6.18 -0.89 -14.67
CA LEU A 198 6.98 -0.45 -15.81
C LEU A 198 6.31 0.69 -16.58
N ILE A 199 5.00 0.57 -16.85
CA ILE A 199 4.23 1.62 -17.53
C ILE A 199 4.19 2.89 -16.66
N ILE A 200 3.95 2.77 -15.36
CA ILE A 200 3.97 3.91 -14.43
C ILE A 200 5.34 4.59 -14.44
N PHE A 201 6.43 3.83 -14.41
CA PHE A 201 7.79 4.38 -14.49
C PHE A 201 8.01 5.16 -15.79
N ILE A 202 7.65 4.57 -16.94
CA ILE A 202 7.78 5.24 -18.25
C ILE A 202 6.91 6.50 -18.30
N LEU A 203 5.63 6.42 -17.92
CA LEU A 203 4.73 7.57 -17.93
C LEU A 203 5.22 8.68 -17.00
N SER A 204 5.71 8.32 -15.81
CA SER A 204 6.29 9.26 -14.84
C SER A 204 7.46 10.05 -15.43
N PHE A 205 8.38 9.37 -16.13
CA PHE A 205 9.56 10.00 -16.71
C PHE A 205 9.32 10.70 -18.05
N ALA A 206 8.52 10.10 -18.93
CA ALA A 206 8.37 10.53 -20.31
C ALA A 206 7.22 11.52 -20.54
N VAL A 207 6.14 11.44 -19.75
CA VAL A 207 4.91 12.20 -20.02
C VAL A 207 4.59 13.16 -18.88
N PHE A 208 4.75 12.69 -17.67
CA PHE A 208 4.41 13.41 -16.45
C PHE A 208 5.50 14.37 -15.98
N GLY A 209 6.58 14.55 -16.74
CA GLY A 209 7.56 15.59 -16.46
C GLY A 209 8.50 15.32 -15.27
N ALA A 210 8.67 14.06 -14.82
CA ALA A 210 9.73 13.76 -13.84
C ALA A 210 11.13 14.12 -14.39
N SER A 211 11.31 14.14 -15.71
CA SER A 211 12.54 14.60 -16.38
C SER A 211 12.55 16.09 -16.76
N GLY A 212 11.54 16.88 -16.36
CA GLY A 212 11.48 18.33 -16.55
C GLY A 212 10.66 18.84 -17.74
N ASN A 213 10.32 17.99 -18.72
CA ASN A 213 9.39 18.34 -19.80
C ASN A 213 8.05 17.61 -19.61
N GLU A 214 7.03 18.34 -19.18
CA GLU A 214 5.66 17.81 -19.13
C GLU A 214 5.02 17.84 -20.52
N VAL A 215 4.46 16.72 -20.95
CA VAL A 215 3.57 16.68 -22.12
C VAL A 215 2.16 16.49 -21.58
N PRO A 216 1.35 17.55 -21.50
CA PRO A 216 0.00 17.42 -20.95
C PRO A 216 -0.81 16.48 -21.86
N PHE A 217 -1.35 15.41 -21.27
CA PHE A 217 -2.30 14.54 -21.97
C PHE A 217 -3.52 15.37 -22.37
N PRO A 218 -4.09 15.15 -23.57
CA PRO A 218 -5.34 15.80 -23.96
C PRO A 218 -6.42 15.55 -22.92
N THR A 219 -7.28 16.54 -22.67
CA THR A 219 -8.43 16.40 -21.78
C THR A 219 -9.44 15.44 -22.40
N TRP A 220 -9.79 14.37 -21.70
CA TRP A 220 -10.81 13.41 -22.14
C TRP A 220 -11.57 12.86 -20.92
N TRP A 221 -12.57 12.01 -21.14
CA TRP A 221 -13.45 11.53 -20.07
C TRP A 221 -12.71 10.85 -18.89
N GLY A 222 -11.59 10.17 -19.16
CA GLY A 222 -10.71 9.57 -18.13
C GLY A 222 -9.55 10.45 -17.64
N ASN A 223 -9.42 11.68 -18.15
CA ASN A 223 -8.46 12.69 -17.67
C ASN A 223 -9.11 14.09 -17.76
N PRO A 224 -10.08 14.39 -16.89
CA PRO A 224 -10.70 15.71 -16.82
C PRO A 224 -9.68 16.75 -16.33
N SER A 225 -9.91 18.03 -16.66
CA SER A 225 -9.08 19.15 -16.19
C SER A 225 -9.24 19.46 -14.69
N GLY A 226 -10.17 18.80 -14.00
CA GLY A 226 -10.39 18.88 -12.56
C GLY A 226 -10.01 17.58 -11.86
N ASN A 227 -10.71 17.20 -10.78
CA ASN A 227 -10.43 15.97 -10.05
C ASN A 227 -10.63 14.72 -10.94
N PRO A 228 -9.70 13.74 -10.92
CA PRO A 228 -9.78 12.53 -11.74
C PRO A 228 -11.02 11.70 -11.41
N ASP A 229 -11.53 11.83 -10.19
CA ASP A 229 -12.67 11.10 -9.67
C ASP A 229 -14.02 11.76 -10.02
N HIS A 230 -14.05 12.87 -10.76
CA HIS A 230 -15.25 13.68 -11.08
C HIS A 230 -16.05 14.16 -9.85
N CYS A 231 -15.49 14.01 -8.66
CA CYS A 231 -16.09 14.49 -7.42
C CYS A 231 -15.64 15.94 -7.15
N LEU A 232 -16.61 16.79 -6.79
CA LEU A 232 -16.41 18.17 -6.30
C LEU A 232 -15.88 18.18 -4.87
#